data_AF-A0A7E6EJ72-F1
#
_entry.id   AF-A0A7E6EJ72-F1
#
_cell.length_a   1.000
_cell.length_b   1.000
_cell.length_c   1.000
_cell.angle_alpha   90.00
_cell.angle_beta   90.00
_cell.angle_gamma   90.00
#
_symmetry.space_group_name_H-M   'P 1'
#
loop_
_entity.id
_entity.type
_entity.pdbx_description
1 polymer ?
#
loop_
_entity_poly.entity_id
_entity_poly.type
_entity_poly.pdbx_seq_one_letter_code
_entity_poly.pdbx_strand_id
1 'polypeptide(L)'
;MSQDECQYFSYCKGTCHIHGLWYDKEIEDYDCNCSLYISFPENGTSWQRMFKMTENSFTRSLIYLYCDKFPMEKKEFRLTIGIDHIITFNGTGMNSTSWLHNEKILFNSYPDWKILKFTFNKNFSYPYFSAEFDNNWTLEAYRESGNVEKYDIPMKDPSGNVQWRYPQLVFSVLLK
;
A
#
# COMPACT_ATOMS: atom_id res chain seq x y z
N MET A 1 -3.53 -28.07 2.30
CA MET A 1 -3.01 -27.18 1.25
C MET A 1 -3.97 -26.00 1.20
N SER A 2 -3.59 -24.83 1.70
CA SER A 2 -4.52 -23.69 1.81
C SER A 2 -4.66 -22.98 0.46
N GLN A 3 -5.90 -22.64 0.12
CA GLN A 3 -6.40 -22.16 -1.17
C GLN A 3 -6.42 -20.63 -1.21
N ASP A 4 -5.33 -19.96 -0.82
CA ASP A 4 -5.25 -18.50 -0.74
C ASP A 4 -4.48 -17.88 -1.92
N GLU A 5 -4.57 -18.47 -3.11
CA GLU A 5 -3.89 -17.96 -4.30
C GLU A 5 -4.84 -17.08 -5.11
N CYS A 6 -4.62 -15.77 -5.07
CA CYS A 6 -5.24 -14.85 -6.03
C CYS A 6 -4.60 -15.07 -7.41
N GLN A 7 -5.39 -15.14 -8.48
CA GLN A 7 -4.89 -15.47 -9.82
C GLN A 7 -5.11 -14.32 -10.79
N TYR A 8 -4.16 -14.11 -11.71
CA TYR A 8 -4.22 -13.09 -12.75
C TYR A 8 -4.10 -13.72 -14.15
N PHE A 9 -4.95 -13.27 -15.07
CA PHE A 9 -4.94 -13.66 -16.48
C PHE A 9 -4.76 -12.44 -17.38
N SER A 10 -3.82 -12.51 -18.32
CA SER A 10 -3.66 -11.55 -19.41
C SER A 10 -4.11 -12.17 -20.73
N TYR A 11 -5.09 -11.56 -21.41
CA TYR A 11 -5.54 -12.01 -22.73
C TYR A 11 -5.03 -11.09 -23.82
N CYS A 12 -3.83 -11.31 -24.32
CA CYS A 12 -3.33 -10.57 -25.48
C CYS A 12 -3.83 -11.26 -26.78
N LYS A 13 -3.85 -10.58 -27.94
CA LYS A 13 -4.19 -11.22 -29.23
C LYS A 13 -3.15 -12.30 -29.58
N GLY A 14 -3.30 -13.51 -29.03
CA GLY A 14 -2.31 -14.59 -29.09
C GLY A 14 -2.44 -15.58 -27.92
N THR A 15 -1.36 -16.28 -27.59
CA THR A 15 -1.30 -17.31 -26.54
C THR A 15 -1.50 -16.69 -25.15
N CYS A 16 -2.39 -17.27 -24.34
CA CYS A 16 -2.60 -16.85 -22.95
C CYS A 16 -1.46 -17.36 -22.07
N HIS A 17 -0.84 -16.46 -21.31
CA HIS A 17 0.20 -16.80 -20.32
C HIS A 17 -0.37 -16.66 -18.90
N ILE A 18 -0.40 -17.76 -18.16
CA ILE A 18 -0.74 -17.78 -16.74
C ILE A 18 0.53 -17.40 -15.96
N HIS A 19 0.54 -16.23 -15.33
CA HIS A 19 1.64 -15.81 -14.47
C HIS A 19 1.32 -16.19 -13.03
N GLY A 20 1.97 -17.25 -12.53
CA GLY A 20 1.68 -17.86 -11.23
C GLY A 20 2.26 -17.15 -10.01
N LEU A 21 2.96 -16.02 -10.12
CA LEU A 21 3.60 -15.36 -8.98
C LEU A 21 3.42 -13.83 -9.02
N TRP A 22 2.98 -13.28 -7.88
CA TRP A 22 2.61 -11.88 -7.65
C TRP A 22 3.79 -10.90 -7.47
N TYR A 23 5.04 -11.35 -7.61
CA TYR A 23 6.25 -10.59 -7.29
C TYR A 23 7.36 -11.05 -8.28
N ASP A 24 8.10 -10.18 -8.99
CA ASP A 24 9.29 -9.50 -8.47
C ASP A 24 9.82 -8.34 -9.37
N LYS A 25 9.07 -7.84 -10.36
CA LYS A 25 9.58 -6.80 -11.28
C LYS A 25 8.54 -5.78 -11.71
N GLU A 26 9.03 -4.62 -12.16
CA GLU A 26 8.25 -3.59 -12.84
C GLU A 26 7.47 -4.24 -13.99
N ILE A 27 6.15 -4.07 -13.99
CA ILE A 27 5.28 -4.55 -15.07
C ILE A 27 5.55 -3.62 -16.24
N GLU A 28 6.43 -4.03 -17.15
CA GLU A 28 6.59 -3.39 -18.44
C GLU A 28 5.26 -3.56 -19.19
N ASP A 29 4.58 -2.45 -19.43
CA ASP A 29 3.33 -2.38 -20.17
C ASP A 29 3.69 -2.62 -21.65
N TYR A 30 3.83 -3.89 -22.03
CA TYR A 30 3.96 -4.26 -23.43
C TYR A 30 2.65 -3.86 -24.12
N ASP A 31 2.79 -3.20 -25.28
CA ASP A 31 1.78 -2.61 -26.18
C ASP A 31 0.73 -3.62 -26.68
N CYS A 32 0.11 -4.33 -25.76
CA CYS A 32 -0.76 -5.45 -26.00
C CYS A 32 -2.16 -5.08 -25.49
N ASN A 33 -3.17 -5.29 -26.35
CA ASN A 33 -4.57 -5.20 -25.97
C ASN A 33 -4.94 -6.38 -25.05
N CYS A 34 -4.42 -6.40 -23.81
CA CYS A 34 -4.66 -7.49 -22.88
C CYS A 34 -5.86 -7.20 -21.99
N SER A 35 -6.84 -8.12 -21.95
CA SER A 35 -7.86 -8.10 -20.89
C SER A 35 -7.26 -8.70 -19.62
N LEU A 36 -7.33 -7.95 -18.51
CA LEU A 36 -6.81 -8.31 -17.20
C LEU A 36 -7.94 -8.88 -16.34
N TYR A 37 -7.86 -10.15 -15.92
CA TYR A 37 -8.80 -10.73 -14.96
C TYR A 37 -8.09 -11.03 -13.66
N ILE A 38 -8.59 -10.51 -12.55
CA ILE A 38 -8.13 -10.85 -11.21
C ILE A 38 -9.27 -11.57 -10.50
N SER A 39 -9.01 -12.80 -10.05
CA SER A 39 -9.98 -13.56 -9.26
C SER A 39 -9.61 -13.47 -7.78
N PHE A 40 -10.59 -13.09 -6.97
CA PHE A 40 -10.51 -13.16 -5.52
C PHE A 40 -11.51 -14.20 -5.02
N PRO A 41 -11.20 -14.95 -3.95
CA PRO A 41 -12.19 -15.81 -3.33
C PRO A 41 -13.38 -14.99 -2.84
N GLU A 42 -14.61 -15.41 -3.17
CA GLU A 42 -15.84 -14.80 -2.63
C GLU A 42 -15.81 -14.87 -1.10
N ASN A 43 -16.12 -13.76 -0.42
CA ASN A 43 -16.02 -13.61 1.05
C ASN A 43 -14.61 -13.81 1.63
N GLY A 44 -13.56 -13.53 0.84
CA GLY A 44 -12.19 -13.58 1.33
C GLY A 44 -11.97 -12.64 2.51
N THR A 45 -11.73 -13.18 3.70
CA THR A 45 -11.25 -12.42 4.88
C THR A 45 -9.75 -12.10 4.81
N SER A 46 -9.12 -12.41 3.66
CA SER A 46 -7.67 -12.36 3.48
C SER A 46 -7.22 -10.98 3.03
N TRP A 47 -6.32 -10.38 3.81
CA TRP A 47 -5.67 -9.13 3.48
C TRP A 47 -4.77 -9.28 2.26
N GLN A 48 -5.04 -8.45 1.25
CA GLN A 48 -4.24 -8.38 0.03
C GLN A 48 -3.21 -7.26 0.14
N ARG A 49 -1.93 -7.61 0.04
CA ARG A 49 -0.86 -6.62 0.02
C ARG A 49 -0.92 -5.81 -1.28
N MET A 50 -1.09 -4.49 -1.15
CA MET A 50 -0.99 -3.56 -2.27
C MET A 50 0.47 -3.23 -2.58
N PHE A 51 1.25 -2.88 -1.57
CA PHE A 51 2.67 -2.66 -1.73
C PHE A 51 3.44 -2.89 -0.43
N LYS A 52 4.75 -3.04 -0.57
CA LYS A 52 5.74 -3.01 0.51
C LYS A 52 6.90 -2.11 0.10
N MET A 53 7.16 -1.12 0.92
CA MET A 53 8.35 -0.25 0.87
C MET A 53 9.35 -0.71 1.92
N THR A 54 10.61 -0.68 1.56
CA THR A 54 11.75 -0.91 2.45
C THR A 54 12.90 0.00 2.03
N GLU A 55 13.95 0.06 2.84
CA GLU A 55 15.19 0.75 2.51
C GLU A 55 15.78 0.32 1.15
N ASN A 56 15.57 -0.94 0.76
CA ASN A 56 16.26 -1.54 -0.39
C ASN A 56 15.33 -1.98 -1.52
N SER A 57 14.03 -1.85 -1.39
CA SER A 57 13.07 -2.33 -2.40
C SER A 57 11.70 -1.70 -2.26
N PHE A 58 11.02 -1.60 -3.41
CA PHE A 58 9.60 -1.32 -3.50
C PHE A 58 8.92 -2.38 -4.34
N THR A 59 8.05 -3.15 -3.71
CA THR A 59 7.26 -4.19 -4.35
C THR A 59 5.79 -3.80 -4.32
N ARG A 60 5.08 -4.01 -5.42
CA ARG A 60 3.66 -3.66 -5.56
C ARG A 60 2.90 -4.77 -6.27
N SER A 61 1.65 -4.98 -5.91
CA SER A 61 0.75 -5.90 -6.61
C SER A 61 -0.05 -5.16 -7.68
N LEU A 62 -0.73 -5.89 -8.56
CA LEU A 62 -1.65 -5.32 -9.55
C LEU A 62 -2.78 -4.50 -8.92
N ILE A 63 -3.17 -4.80 -7.66
CA ILE A 63 -4.17 -4.03 -6.91
C ILE A 63 -3.72 -2.57 -6.76
N TYR A 64 -2.42 -2.32 -6.63
CA TYR A 64 -1.87 -0.97 -6.57
C TYR A 64 -2.18 -0.15 -7.83
N LEU A 65 -2.10 -0.75 -9.01
CA LEU A 65 -2.31 -0.08 -10.29
C LEU A 65 -3.79 0.23 -10.57
N TYR A 66 -4.70 -0.57 -10.01
CA TYR A 66 -6.14 -0.46 -10.25
C TYR A 66 -6.93 -0.26 -8.94
N CYS A 67 -6.31 0.39 -7.96
CA CYS A 67 -6.86 0.50 -6.60
C CYS A 67 -8.22 1.22 -6.55
N ASP A 68 -8.48 2.09 -7.51
CA ASP A 68 -9.73 2.82 -7.70
C ASP A 68 -10.86 1.95 -8.29
N LYS A 69 -10.52 0.79 -8.85
CA LYS A 69 -11.48 -0.13 -9.50
C LYS A 69 -11.99 -1.24 -8.59
N PHE A 70 -11.36 -1.46 -7.43
CA PHE A 70 -11.73 -2.56 -6.53
C PHE A 70 -12.60 -2.09 -5.36
N PRO A 71 -13.66 -2.83 -5.00
CA PRO A 71 -14.40 -2.56 -3.79
C PRO A 71 -13.56 -2.97 -2.57
N MET A 72 -13.15 -1.99 -1.78
CA MET A 72 -12.33 -2.20 -0.57
C MET A 72 -13.18 -2.00 0.68
N GLU A 73 -13.22 -3.00 1.55
CA GLU A 73 -13.88 -2.90 2.85
C GLU A 73 -12.98 -2.16 3.86
N LYS A 74 -11.69 -2.52 3.91
CA LYS A 74 -10.71 -1.98 4.87
C LYS A 74 -9.36 -1.77 4.23
N LYS A 75 -8.58 -0.87 4.83
CA LYS A 75 -7.24 -0.47 4.36
C LYS A 75 -6.30 -0.40 5.55
N GLU A 76 -5.16 -1.07 5.50
CA GLU A 76 -4.22 -1.21 6.62
C GLU A 76 -2.84 -0.70 6.22
N PHE A 77 -2.32 0.26 6.98
CA PHE A 77 -0.90 0.58 6.99
C PHE A 77 -0.23 -0.10 8.17
N ARG A 78 0.88 -0.78 7.89
CA ARG A 78 1.70 -1.46 8.87
C ARG A 78 3.14 -1.01 8.75
N LEU A 79 3.63 -0.37 9.80
CA LEU A 79 5.02 0.04 9.97
C LEU A 79 5.69 -0.91 10.96
N THR A 80 6.85 -1.45 10.62
CA THR A 80 7.51 -2.44 11.48
C THR A 80 8.77 -1.82 12.08
N ILE A 81 8.87 -1.68 13.41
CA ILE A 81 10.12 -1.33 14.12
C ILE A 81 10.27 -2.18 15.39
N GLY A 82 10.76 -3.41 15.23
CA GLY A 82 10.72 -4.42 16.30
C GLY A 82 9.30 -4.97 16.54
N ILE A 83 8.33 -4.08 16.81
CA ILE A 83 6.89 -4.35 16.87
C ILE A 83 6.14 -3.63 15.72
N ASP A 84 5.02 -4.22 15.31
CA ASP A 84 4.17 -3.70 14.25
C ASP A 84 3.29 -2.56 14.78
N HIS A 85 3.38 -1.40 14.14
CA HIS A 85 2.49 -0.27 14.30
C HIS A 85 1.45 -0.34 13.18
N ILE A 86 0.18 -0.57 13.53
CA ILE A 86 -0.89 -0.85 12.59
C ILE A 86 -1.96 0.22 12.71
N ILE A 87 -2.34 0.80 11.58
CA ILE A 87 -3.48 1.70 11.46
C ILE A 87 -4.41 1.13 10.39
N THR A 88 -5.66 0.87 10.77
CA THR A 88 -6.69 0.35 9.87
C THR A 88 -7.79 1.39 9.67
N PHE A 89 -8.16 1.61 8.42
CA PHE A 89 -9.20 2.55 8.00
C PHE A 89 -10.40 1.81 7.39
N ASN A 90 -11.58 2.41 7.49
CA ASN A 90 -12.75 2.03 6.72
C ASN A 90 -12.54 2.42 5.25
N GLY A 91 -12.49 1.43 4.36
CA GLY A 91 -12.20 1.61 2.94
C GLY A 91 -13.43 1.85 2.06
N THR A 92 -14.64 1.73 2.59
CA THR A 92 -15.90 1.67 1.83
C THR A 92 -16.30 3.01 1.21
N GLY A 93 -16.77 2.99 -0.05
CA GLY A 93 -17.55 4.07 -0.66
C GLY A 93 -16.74 5.25 -1.20
N MET A 94 -15.48 5.04 -1.60
CA MET A 94 -14.53 6.14 -1.75
C MET A 94 -13.58 5.97 -2.94
N ASN A 95 -13.20 7.11 -3.53
CA ASN A 95 -12.07 7.23 -4.45
C ASN A 95 -10.74 6.97 -3.71
N SER A 96 -9.63 6.92 -4.45
CA SER A 96 -8.38 6.28 -4.02
C SER A 96 -7.74 6.85 -2.74
N THR A 97 -8.15 8.02 -2.21
CA THR A 97 -7.56 8.64 -1.01
C THR A 97 -8.53 9.24 0.01
N SER A 98 -9.84 9.37 -0.25
CA SER A 98 -10.77 10.06 0.69
C SER A 98 -11.06 9.30 1.98
N TRP A 99 -10.50 8.11 2.14
CA TRP A 99 -10.62 7.27 3.34
C TRP A 99 -9.52 7.60 4.38
N LEU A 100 -8.57 8.46 4.03
CA LEU A 100 -7.43 8.88 4.85
C LEU A 100 -7.80 10.02 5.79
N HIS A 101 -8.88 9.83 6.54
CA HIS A 101 -9.34 10.78 7.55
C HIS A 101 -9.50 10.09 8.90
N ASN A 102 -9.36 10.87 9.98
CA ASN A 102 -9.38 10.35 11.35
C ASN A 102 -10.70 9.67 11.69
N GLU A 103 -11.83 10.19 11.21
CA GLU A 103 -13.15 9.58 11.41
C GLU A 103 -13.30 8.22 10.72
N LYS A 104 -12.33 7.81 9.90
CA LYS A 104 -12.29 6.51 9.23
C LYS A 104 -11.37 5.51 9.91
N ILE A 105 -10.58 5.92 10.91
CA ILE A 105 -9.71 5.01 11.65
C ILE A 105 -10.60 4.05 12.46
N LEU A 106 -10.51 2.77 12.13
CA LEU A 106 -11.16 1.67 12.84
C LEU A 106 -10.29 1.10 13.94
N PHE A 107 -8.97 1.11 13.73
CA PHE A 107 -7.99 0.56 14.65
C PHE A 107 -6.68 1.31 14.54
N ASN A 108 -6.04 1.55 15.68
CA ASN A 108 -4.69 2.10 15.78
C ASN A 108 -3.98 1.42 16.95
N SER A 109 -2.88 0.71 16.68
CA SER A 109 -2.11 0.04 17.72
C SER A 109 -1.37 1.01 18.67
N TYR A 110 -1.28 2.29 18.30
CA TYR A 110 -0.73 3.38 19.11
C TYR A 110 -1.76 4.52 19.26
N PRO A 111 -2.70 4.43 20.21
CA PRO A 111 -3.79 5.41 20.36
C PRO A 111 -3.32 6.86 20.59
N ASP A 112 -2.13 7.04 21.17
CA ASP A 112 -1.52 8.35 21.40
C ASP A 112 -1.09 9.03 20.10
N TRP A 113 -0.96 8.28 19.00
CA TRP A 113 -0.66 8.83 17.69
C TRP A 113 -1.95 9.29 17.02
N LYS A 114 -2.44 10.45 17.44
CA LYS A 114 -3.56 11.11 16.75
C LYS A 114 -3.03 11.74 15.49
N ILE A 115 -3.25 11.06 14.38
CA ILE A 115 -2.99 11.60 13.05
C ILE A 115 -3.86 12.85 12.90
N LEU A 116 -3.33 13.95 12.38
CA LEU A 116 -4.10 15.14 12.00
C LEU A 116 -4.33 15.18 10.50
N LYS A 117 -3.30 14.79 9.76
CA LYS A 117 -3.30 14.85 8.32
C LYS A 117 -2.53 13.67 7.79
N PHE A 118 -3.10 13.06 6.76
CA PHE A 118 -2.51 11.93 6.10
C PHE A 118 -2.48 12.20 4.60
N THR A 119 -1.33 11.98 3.99
CA THR A 119 -1.12 12.12 2.54
C THR A 119 -0.68 10.78 1.99
N PHE A 120 -1.33 10.35 0.92
CA PHE A 120 -0.94 9.15 0.19
C PHE A 120 -1.00 9.40 -1.30
N ASN A 121 0.06 9.01 -2.02
CA ASN A 121 0.13 8.94 -3.47
C ASN A 121 -0.50 10.15 -4.18
N LYS A 122 0.14 11.32 -4.07
CA LYS A 122 -0.15 12.44 -4.98
C LYS A 122 0.15 12.07 -6.44
N ASN A 123 1.06 11.12 -6.68
CA ASN A 123 1.38 10.54 -7.97
C ASN A 123 1.71 9.04 -7.80
N PHE A 124 0.97 8.13 -8.44
CA PHE A 124 1.20 6.68 -8.35
C PHE A 124 2.51 6.21 -9.01
N SER A 125 3.17 7.07 -9.79
CA SER A 125 4.53 6.79 -10.30
C SER A 125 5.61 6.98 -9.23
N TYR A 126 5.33 7.76 -8.19
CA TYR A 126 6.27 8.06 -7.10
C TYR A 126 5.51 7.98 -5.77
N PRO A 127 5.33 6.77 -5.24
CA PRO A 127 4.53 6.61 -4.05
C PRO A 127 5.16 7.40 -2.90
N TYR A 128 4.31 8.21 -2.28
CA TYR A 128 4.67 9.07 -1.18
C TYR A 128 3.60 8.90 -0.11
N PHE A 129 4.06 8.72 1.11
CA PHE A 129 3.24 8.66 2.30
C PHE A 129 3.71 9.77 3.23
N SER A 130 2.76 10.46 3.86
CA SER A 130 3.07 11.18 5.08
C SER A 130 1.91 11.16 6.06
N ALA A 131 2.24 11.16 7.34
CA ALA A 131 1.32 11.35 8.44
C ALA A 131 1.87 12.44 9.36
N GLU A 132 1.07 13.47 9.59
CA GLU A 132 1.32 14.53 10.57
C GLU A 132 0.48 14.19 11.81
N PHE A 133 1.07 14.24 13.00
CA PHE A 133 0.41 13.90 14.26
C PHE A 133 0.12 15.16 15.10
N ASP A 134 -0.78 15.05 16.09
CA ASP A 134 -1.23 16.18 16.92
C ASP A 134 -0.15 16.81 17.81
N ASN A 135 0.90 16.05 18.07
CA ASN A 135 2.12 16.49 18.75
C ASN A 135 3.15 17.15 17.80
N ASN A 136 2.77 17.43 16.54
CA ASN A 136 3.63 17.96 15.46
C ASN A 136 4.75 17.02 15.00
N TRP A 137 4.71 15.75 15.36
CA TRP A 137 5.59 14.76 14.76
C TRP A 137 5.15 14.48 13.33
N THR A 138 6.10 14.05 12.50
CA THR A 138 5.81 13.68 11.11
C THR A 138 6.47 12.36 10.75
N LEU A 139 5.69 11.45 10.19
CA LEU A 139 6.18 10.25 9.53
C LEU A 139 6.11 10.47 8.03
N GLU A 140 7.17 10.17 7.31
CA GLU A 140 7.18 10.20 5.85
C GLU A 140 7.66 8.85 5.32
N ALA A 141 7.18 8.43 4.16
CA ALA A 141 7.81 7.39 3.35
C ALA A 141 7.97 7.93 1.94
N TYR A 142 9.21 8.06 1.49
CA TYR A 142 9.53 8.68 0.21
C TYR A 142 10.71 7.98 -0.44
N ARG A 143 10.75 8.09 -1.76
CA ARG A 143 11.80 7.50 -2.58
C ARG A 143 13.11 8.26 -2.41
N GLU A 144 14.22 7.54 -2.28
CA GLU A 144 15.55 8.16 -2.24
C GLU A 144 15.91 8.81 -3.59
N SER A 145 16.58 9.95 -3.53
CA SER A 145 17.03 10.66 -4.73
C SER A 145 17.99 9.78 -5.55
N GLY A 146 17.71 9.63 -6.84
CA GLY A 146 18.55 8.85 -7.77
C GLY A 146 18.34 7.34 -7.76
N ASN A 147 17.42 6.78 -6.94
CA ASN A 147 17.15 5.34 -6.90
C ASN A 147 15.65 5.04 -7.03
N VAL A 148 15.23 4.17 -7.95
CA VAL A 148 13.81 3.82 -8.20
C VAL A 148 13.19 2.88 -7.15
N GLU A 149 14.03 2.17 -6.41
CA GLU A 149 13.59 1.05 -5.56
C GLU A 149 13.81 1.30 -4.07
N LYS A 150 14.62 2.31 -3.70
CA LYS A 150 14.95 2.61 -2.30
C LYS A 150 14.04 3.67 -1.70
N TYR A 151 13.55 3.41 -0.49
CA TYR A 151 12.66 4.30 0.23
C TYR A 151 13.18 4.55 1.65
N ASP A 152 13.21 5.82 2.04
CA ASP A 152 13.45 6.21 3.43
C ASP A 152 12.11 6.41 4.13
N ILE A 153 12.05 5.99 5.39
CA ILE A 153 10.82 6.06 6.20
C ILE A 153 11.12 6.71 7.56
N PRO A 154 11.48 8.01 7.60
CA PRO A 154 11.86 8.67 8.83
C PRO A 154 10.64 9.11 9.65
N MET A 155 10.76 8.98 10.97
CA MET A 155 9.96 9.73 11.93
C MET A 155 10.74 10.95 12.39
N LYS A 156 10.15 12.13 12.23
CA LYS A 156 10.74 13.42 12.63
C LYS A 156 9.99 14.02 13.80
N ASP A 157 10.75 14.65 14.69
CA ASP A 157 10.21 15.45 15.79
C ASP A 157 9.64 16.81 15.29
N PRO A 158 9.03 17.63 16.17
CA PRO A 158 8.51 18.94 15.80
C PRO A 158 9.57 19.95 15.31
N SER A 159 10.85 19.69 15.55
CA SER A 159 11.95 20.51 15.04
C SER A 159 12.41 20.05 13.65
N GLY A 160 11.84 18.97 13.11
CA GLY A 160 12.20 18.36 11.84
C GLY A 160 13.39 17.40 11.91
N ASN A 161 13.91 17.11 13.11
CA ASN A 161 15.03 16.19 13.27
C ASN A 161 14.54 14.74 13.20
N VAL A 162 15.26 13.90 12.45
CA VAL A 162 14.96 12.46 12.37
C VAL A 162 15.31 11.80 13.70
N GLN A 163 14.31 11.22 14.36
CA GLN A 163 14.47 10.50 15.63
C GLN A 163 14.70 9.01 15.41
N TRP A 164 13.99 8.41 14.47
CA TRP A 164 14.21 7.02 14.04
C TRP A 164 13.73 6.78 12.62
N ARG A 165 14.04 5.60 12.08
CA ARG A 165 13.64 5.14 10.74
C ARG A 165 12.91 3.82 10.84
N TYR A 166 11.86 3.68 10.06
CA TYR A 166 11.20 2.40 9.88
C TYR A 166 11.89 1.61 8.76
N PRO A 167 12.30 0.36 8.99
CA PRO A 167 12.84 -0.49 7.93
C PRO A 167 11.79 -0.84 6.86
N GLN A 168 10.50 -0.76 7.20
CA GLN A 168 9.44 -1.26 6.34
C GLN A 168 8.10 -0.54 6.57
N LEU A 169 7.39 -0.27 5.47
CA LEU A 169 5.98 0.08 5.42
C LEU A 169 5.26 -0.90 4.49
N VAL A 170 4.18 -1.51 4.95
CA VAL A 170 3.28 -2.33 4.14
C VAL A 170 1.92 -1.66 4.09
N PHE A 171 1.35 -1.63 2.90
CA PHE A 171 -0.04 -1.26 2.71
C PHE A 171 -0.83 -2.46 2.18
N SER A 172 -1.90 -2.81 2.88
CA SER A 172 -2.77 -3.94 2.57
C SER A 172 -4.22 -3.51 2.54
N VAL A 173 -5.04 -4.25 1.80
CA VAL A 173 -6.48 -3.99 1.68
C VAL A 173 -7.27 -5.27 1.89
N LEU A 174 -8.45 -5.12 2.48
CA LEU A 174 -9.44 -6.16 2.53
C LEU A 174 -10.46 -5.86 1.43
N LEU A 175 -10.59 -6.77 0.47
CA LEU A 175 -11.52 -6.65 -0.65
C LEU A 175 -12.90 -7.15 -0.24
N LYS A 176 -13.94 -6.63 -0.88
CA LYS A 176 -15.34 -6.98 -0.64
C LYS A 176 -15.88 -7.90 -1.73
#